data_AF-A0A2G9NUR5-F1
#
_entry.id   AF-A0A2G9NUR5-F1
#
_cell.length_a   1.000
_cell.length_b   1.000
_cell.length_c   1.000
_cell.angle_alpha   90.00
_cell.angle_beta   90.00
_cell.angle_gamma   90.00
#
_symmetry.space_group_name_H-M   'P 1'
#
loop_
_entity.id
_entity.type
_entity.pdbx_description
1 polymer ?
#
loop_
_entity_poly.entity_id
_entity_poly.type
_entity_poly.pdbx_seq_one_letter_code
_entity_poly.pdbx_strand_id
1 'polypeptide(L)'
;MATVGLFLVSSRGIIIVYSLIKPYSKEVALGVVLIFVIGGFYQNITHSTQLIDSKIGSYGAIKDSGTWLRDNSPADSIIITSSIVQNMYYSHRLSYDFYGNSSLMPKDCID
;
A
#
# COMPACT_ATOMS: atom_id res chain seq x y z
N MET A 1 11.04 5.79 -8.04
CA MET A 1 12.33 5.38 -8.64
C MET A 1 12.51 3.86 -8.67
N ALA A 2 12.21 3.12 -7.59
CA ALA A 2 12.35 1.65 -7.57
C ALA A 2 11.52 0.90 -8.63
N THR A 3 10.32 1.38 -8.97
CA THR A 3 9.41 0.75 -9.94
C THR A 3 9.95 0.73 -11.36
N VAL A 4 10.67 1.77 -11.78
CA VAL A 4 11.30 1.84 -13.10
C VAL A 4 12.43 0.82 -13.22
N GLY A 5 13.25 0.68 -12.16
CA GLY A 5 14.33 -0.30 -12.12
C GLY A 5 13.82 -1.74 -12.24
N LEU A 6 12.76 -2.07 -11.51
CA LEU A 6 12.16 -3.40 -11.55
C LEU A 6 11.61 -3.75 -12.94
N PHE A 7 10.98 -2.79 -13.61
CA PHE A 7 10.47 -2.98 -14.98
C PHE A 7 11.61 -3.20 -16.00
N LEU A 8 12.68 -2.42 -15.91
CA LEU A 8 13.84 -2.54 -16.80
C LEU A 8 14.55 -3.89 -16.62
N VAL A 9 14.74 -4.36 -15.38
CA VAL A 9 15.34 -5.67 -15.12
C VAL A 9 14.44 -6.81 -15.62
N SER A 10 13.13 -6.73 -15.35
CA SER A 10 12.15 -7.73 -15.79
C SER A 10 12.11 -7.85 -17.32
N SER A 11 12.02 -6.72 -18.01
CA SER A 11 11.98 -6.68 -19.48
C SER A 11 13.28 -7.19 -20.11
N ARG A 12 14.44 -6.83 -19.54
CA ARG A 12 15.73 -7.35 -20.00
C ARG A 12 15.82 -8.86 -19.83
N GLY A 13 15.34 -9.41 -18.71
CA GLY A 13 15.27 -10.85 -18.47
C GLY A 13 14.46 -11.58 -19.55
N ILE A 14 13.27 -11.08 -19.87
CA ILE A 14 12.39 -11.65 -20.91
C ILE A 14 13.08 -11.63 -22.29
N ILE A 15 13.76 -10.53 -22.65
CA ILE A 15 14.49 -10.41 -23.91
C ILE A 15 15.64 -11.42 -23.98
N ILE A 16 16.37 -11.63 -22.88
CA ILE A 16 17.44 -12.62 -22.80
C ILE A 16 16.88 -14.02 -23.06
N VAL A 17 15.81 -14.41 -22.36
CA VAL A 17 15.16 -15.71 -22.56
C VAL A 17 14.72 -15.90 -24.01
N TYR A 18 14.08 -14.89 -24.60
CA TYR A 18 13.70 -14.95 -26.02
C TYR A 18 14.90 -15.15 -26.94
N SER A 19 15.98 -14.41 -26.71
CA SER A 19 17.19 -14.47 -27.55
C SER A 19 17.93 -15.81 -27.46
N LEU A 20 17.82 -16.52 -26.33
CA LEU A 20 18.42 -17.85 -26.15
C LEU A 20 17.65 -18.94 -26.90
N ILE A 21 16.33 -18.83 -27.01
CA ILE A 21 15.47 -19.88 -27.59
C ILE A 21 15.24 -19.64 -29.09
N LYS A 22 15.19 -18.38 -29.52
CA LYS A 22 14.95 -17.97 -30.91
C LYS A 22 15.82 -18.70 -31.96
N PRO A 23 17.12 -19.01 -31.72
CA PRO A 23 17.95 -19.72 -32.70
C PRO A 23 17.44 -21.12 -33.04
N TYR A 24 16.66 -21.75 -32.15
CA TYR A 24 16.10 -23.10 -32.34
C TYR A 24 14.74 -23.06 -33.02
N SER A 25 13.83 -22.20 -32.54
CA SER A 25 12.54 -21.92 -33.19
C SER A 25 11.98 -20.59 -32.67
N LYS A 26 11.50 -19.76 -33.59
CA LYS A 26 10.90 -18.46 -33.28
C LYS A 26 9.55 -18.62 -32.59
N GLU A 27 8.78 -19.62 -33.03
CA GLU A 27 7.44 -19.95 -32.54
C GLU A 27 7.52 -20.43 -31.10
N VAL A 28 8.47 -21.32 -30.80
CA VAL A 28 8.72 -21.81 -29.44
C VAL A 28 9.20 -20.67 -28.53
N ALA A 29 10.13 -19.83 -28.99
CA ALA A 29 10.59 -18.67 -28.22
C ALA A 29 9.46 -17.71 -27.87
N LEU A 30 8.55 -17.44 -28.81
CA LEU A 30 7.37 -16.62 -28.58
C LEU A 30 6.41 -17.27 -27.58
N GLY A 31 6.15 -18.57 -27.71
CA GLY A 31 5.30 -19.32 -26.78
C GLY A 31 5.82 -19.26 -25.34
N VAL A 32 7.14 -19.43 -25.15
CA VAL A 32 7.77 -19.34 -23.83
C VAL A 32 7.64 -17.92 -23.23
N VAL A 33 7.89 -16.88 -24.02
CA VAL A 33 7.69 -15.49 -23.58
C VAL A 33 6.24 -15.25 -23.18
N LEU A 34 5.28 -15.74 -23.96
CA LEU A 34 3.85 -15.59 -23.68
C LEU A 34 3.49 -16.25 -22.33
N ILE A 35 4.03 -17.44 -22.06
CA ILE A 35 3.84 -18.14 -20.78
C ILE A 35 4.39 -17.29 -19.61
N PHE A 36 5.58 -16.71 -19.74
CA PHE A 36 6.13 -15.83 -18.71
C PHE A 36 5.27 -14.60 -18.47
N VAL A 37 4.76 -13.97 -19.54
CA VAL A 37 3.89 -12.79 -19.43
C VAL A 37 2.57 -13.14 -18.74
N ILE A 38 1.92 -14.25 -19.13
CA ILE A 38 0.67 -14.71 -18.53
C ILE A 38 0.88 -15.10 -17.06
N GLY A 39 1.95 -15.85 -16.76
CA GLY A 39 2.29 -16.23 -15.39
C GLY A 39 2.59 -15.02 -14.50
N GLY A 40 3.33 -14.05 -15.03
CA GLY A 40 3.59 -12.77 -14.35
C GLY A 40 2.31 -11.98 -14.10
N PHE A 41 1.40 -11.92 -15.08
CA PHE A 41 0.10 -11.29 -14.93
C PHE A 41 -0.74 -11.95 -13.84
N TYR A 42 -0.85 -13.27 -13.86
CA TYR A 42 -1.57 -14.04 -12.84
C TYR A 42 -1.02 -13.79 -11.43
N GLN A 43 0.31 -13.74 -11.29
CA GLN A 43 0.92 -13.47 -10.00
C GLN A 43 0.69 -12.03 -9.54
N ASN A 44 0.73 -11.04 -10.43
CA ASN A 44 0.43 -9.66 -10.05
C ASN A 44 -1.01 -9.51 -9.52
N ILE A 45 -1.98 -10.15 -10.17
CA ILE A 45 -3.37 -10.15 -9.69
C ILE A 45 -3.46 -10.83 -8.32
N THR A 46 -2.94 -12.05 -8.20
CA THR A 46 -3.01 -12.83 -6.95
C THR A 46 -2.38 -12.07 -5.79
N HIS A 47 -1.19 -11.50 -6.00
CA HIS A 47 -0.50 -10.72 -4.98
C HIS A 47 -1.27 -9.43 -4.62
N SER A 48 -1.85 -8.76 -5.62
CA SER A 48 -2.65 -7.54 -5.39
C SER A 48 -3.90 -7.86 -4.55
N THR A 49 -4.59 -8.95 -4.84
CA THR A 49 -5.75 -9.41 -4.06
C THR A 49 -5.35 -9.71 -2.62
N GLN A 50 -4.26 -10.44 -2.41
CA GLN A 50 -3.75 -10.73 -1.06
C GLN A 50 -3.40 -9.46 -0.27
N LEU A 51 -2.80 -8.47 -0.93
CA LEU A 51 -2.51 -7.17 -0.31
C LEU A 51 -3.79 -6.42 0.08
N ILE A 52 -4.80 -6.44 -0.78
CA ILE A 52 -6.11 -5.86 -0.49
C ILE A 52 -6.71 -6.57 0.72
N ASP A 53 -6.84 -7.89 0.68
CA ASP A 53 -7.45 -8.70 1.75
C ASP A 53 -6.73 -8.51 3.09
N SER A 54 -5.39 -8.48 3.07
CA SER A 54 -4.58 -8.21 4.26
C SER A 54 -4.83 -6.82 4.84
N LYS A 55 -5.18 -5.83 4.01
CA LYS A 55 -5.43 -4.45 4.46
C LYS A 55 -6.87 -4.15 4.84
N ILE A 56 -7.86 -4.89 4.35
CA ILE A 56 -9.27 -4.70 4.73
C ILE A 56 -9.45 -4.65 6.25
N GLY A 57 -8.91 -5.62 6.98
CA GLY A 57 -9.04 -5.70 8.43
C GLY A 57 -8.01 -4.88 9.22
N SER A 58 -6.96 -4.39 8.56
CA SER A 58 -5.79 -3.81 9.25
C SER A 58 -6.09 -2.52 10.02
N TYR A 59 -7.17 -1.82 9.67
CA TYR A 59 -7.62 -0.60 10.35
C TYR A 59 -8.76 -0.83 11.36
N GLY A 60 -9.15 -2.09 11.61
CA GLY A 60 -10.25 -2.42 12.53
C GLY A 60 -10.06 -1.82 13.92
N ALA A 61 -8.88 -1.98 14.52
CA ALA A 61 -8.58 -1.41 15.83
C ALA A 61 -8.69 0.12 15.88
N ILE A 62 -8.35 0.82 14.78
CA ILE A 62 -8.46 2.28 14.68
C ILE A 62 -9.92 2.71 14.57
N LYS A 63 -10.72 1.95 13.82
CA LYS A 63 -12.16 2.15 13.75
C LYS A 63 -12.80 1.99 15.13
N ASP A 64 -12.52 0.88 15.81
CA ASP A 64 -13.15 0.57 17.10
C ASP A 64 -12.77 1.60 18.16
N SER A 65 -11.47 1.95 18.26
CA SER A 65 -10.99 2.99 19.16
C SER A 65 -11.57 4.37 18.82
N GLY A 66 -11.63 4.74 17.54
CA GLY A 66 -12.25 5.99 17.10
C GLY A 66 -13.72 6.07 17.49
N THR A 67 -14.51 5.01 17.25
CA THR A 67 -15.92 4.98 17.65
C THR A 67 -16.10 5.03 19.16
N TRP A 68 -15.23 4.38 19.93
CA TRP A 68 -15.26 4.47 21.39
C TRP A 68 -14.97 5.90 21.87
N LEU A 69 -13.95 6.55 21.30
CA LEU A 69 -13.60 7.93 21.63
C LEU A 69 -14.73 8.90 21.29
N ARG A 70 -15.42 8.69 20.16
CA ARG A 70 -16.59 9.49 19.79
C ARG A 70 -17.66 9.49 20.89
N ASP A 71 -17.93 8.32 21.46
CA ASP A 71 -19.03 8.09 22.39
C ASP A 71 -18.63 8.39 23.86
N ASN A 72 -17.33 8.47 24.16
CA ASN A 72 -16.81 8.57 25.54
C ASN A 72 -15.90 9.80 25.79
N SER A 73 -15.74 10.70 24.82
CA SER A 73 -14.96 11.95 25.00
C SER A 73 -15.79 13.19 24.65
N PRO A 74 -15.51 14.35 25.27
CA PRO A 74 -16.08 15.64 24.85
C PRO A 74 -15.88 15.92 23.35
N ALA A 75 -16.84 16.59 22.71
CA ALA A 75 -16.85 16.84 21.26
C ALA A 75 -15.66 17.68 20.75
N ASP A 76 -15.09 18.50 21.62
CA ASP A 76 -13.95 19.39 21.41
C ASP A 76 -12.60 18.74 21.78
N SER A 77 -12.61 17.48 22.18
CA SER A 77 -11.38 16.75 22.51
C SER A 77 -10.44 16.66 21.32
N ILE A 78 -9.14 16.76 21.61
CA ILE A 78 -8.07 16.69 20.63
C ILE A 78 -7.37 15.34 20.75
N ILE A 79 -7.14 14.67 19.63
CA ILE A 79 -6.52 13.36 19.59
C ILE A 79 -5.14 13.46 18.94
N ILE A 80 -4.11 12.92 19.60
CA ILE A 80 -2.76 12.83 19.05
C ILE A 80 -2.55 11.39 18.59
N THR A 81 -2.33 11.18 17.29
CA THR A 81 -2.23 9.86 16.68
C THR A 81 -1.47 9.88 15.36
N SER A 82 -0.75 8.80 15.04
CA SER A 82 -0.14 8.61 13.73
C SER A 82 -1.15 8.29 12.61
N SER A 83 -2.40 7.97 12.95
CA SER A 83 -3.46 7.60 11.99
C SER A 83 -4.53 8.68 11.93
N ILE A 84 -4.09 9.90 11.61
CA ILE A 84 -4.86 11.14 11.67
C ILE A 84 -6.18 11.02 10.92
N VAL A 85 -6.13 10.62 9.64
CA VAL A 85 -7.30 10.63 8.75
C VAL A 85 -8.33 9.61 9.20
N GLN A 86 -7.88 8.39 9.49
CA GLN A 86 -8.76 7.29 9.91
C GLN A 86 -9.40 7.61 11.27
N ASN A 87 -8.60 8.10 12.22
CA ASN A 87 -9.11 8.41 13.55
C ASN A 87 -10.06 9.60 13.52
N MET A 88 -9.73 10.68 12.81
CA MET A 88 -10.62 11.83 12.63
C MET A 88 -11.96 11.41 12.02
N TYR A 89 -11.93 10.51 11.02
CA TYR A 89 -13.14 10.00 10.38
C TYR A 89 -14.03 9.19 11.34
N TYR A 90 -13.47 8.35 12.20
CA TYR A 90 -14.27 7.50 13.10
C TYR A 90 -14.62 8.17 14.45
N SER A 91 -13.73 8.98 14.99
CA SER A 91 -13.91 9.68 16.27
C SER A 91 -14.72 10.97 16.15
N HIS A 92 -14.78 11.57 14.96
CA HIS A 92 -15.30 12.92 14.74
C HIS A 92 -14.62 13.95 15.65
N ARG A 93 -13.30 13.83 15.83
CA ARG A 93 -12.46 14.74 16.61
C ARG A 93 -11.29 15.22 15.78
N LEU A 94 -10.79 16.42 16.08
CA LEU A 94 -9.56 16.90 15.49
C LEU A 94 -8.41 16.00 15.92
N SER A 95 -7.69 15.47 14.93
CA SER A 95 -6.55 14.59 15.13
C SER A 95 -5.27 15.24 14.62
N TYR A 96 -4.18 15.10 15.36
CA TYR A 96 -2.87 15.65 15.01
C TYR A 96 -1.82 14.55 15.00
N ASP A 97 -0.85 14.68 14.11
CA ASP A 97 0.28 13.76 14.04
C ASP A 97 1.16 13.88 15.28
N PHE A 98 1.70 12.75 15.73
CA PHE A 98 2.78 12.73 16.70
C PHE A 98 4.15 13.07 16.07
N TYR A 99 4.33 12.77 14.78
CA TYR A 99 5.61 12.96 14.07
C TYR A 99 5.66 14.23 13.21
N GLY A 100 4.53 14.96 13.12
CA GLY A 100 4.39 16.18 12.34
C GLY A 100 5.04 17.39 13.02
N ASN A 101 5.13 18.49 12.27
CA ASN A 101 5.62 19.76 12.80
C ASN A 101 4.80 20.16 14.05
N SER A 102 5.45 20.21 15.21
CA SER A 102 4.84 20.56 16.49
C SER A 102 4.13 21.91 16.46
N SER A 103 4.46 22.79 15.51
CA SER A 103 3.74 24.05 15.29
C SER A 103 2.26 23.88 14.92
N LEU A 104 1.84 22.70 14.45
CA LEU A 104 0.45 22.39 14.11
C LEU A 104 -0.34 21.87 15.32
N MET A 105 0.34 21.49 16.41
CA MET A 105 -0.33 21.05 17.63
C MET A 105 -0.83 22.28 18.42
N PRO A 106 -1.93 22.15 19.17
CA PRO A 106 -2.36 23.19 20.09
C PRO A 106 -1.23 23.54 21.09
N LYS A 107 -1.05 24.83 21.36
CA LYS A 107 0.03 25.31 22.24
C LYS A 107 -0.06 24.73 23.66
N ASP A 108 -1.26 24.36 24.10
CA ASP A 108 -1.50 23.76 25.42
C ASP A 108 -1.09 22.28 25.50
N CYS A 109 -0.67 21.68 24.38
CA CYS A 109 -0.28 20.27 24.27
C CYS A 109 1.23 20.07 24.02
N ILE A 110 2.03 21.13 24.12
CA ILE A 110 3.48 21.11 23.91
C ILE A 110 4.12 21.66 25.19
N ASP A 111 5.00 20.87 25.81
CA ASP A 111 5.83 21.30 26.95
C ASP A 111 6.97 22.22 26.50
#